data_AF-A0A528D9G1-F1
#
_entry.id   AF-A0A528D9G1-F1
#
_cell.length_a   1.000
_cell.length_b   1.000
_cell.length_c   1.000
_cell.angle_alpha   90.00
_cell.angle_beta   90.00
_cell.angle_gamma   90.00
#
_symmetry.space_group_name_H-M   'P 1'
#
loop_
_entity.id
_entity.type
_entity.pdbx_description
1 polymer ?
#
loop_
_entity_poly.entity_id
_entity_poly.type
_entity_poly.pdbx_seq_one_letter_code
_entity_poly.pdbx_strand_id
1 'polypeptide(L)'
;MAPRKQLTRLNAPYLKRIMIEPSRVADWEKYPWNLPIFRSHDFELEFTTPITIIVGENGTGKSTLLEAIGALAGYDEAGGGKGYMPIDHSRAID
;
A
#
# COMPACT_ATOMS: atom_id res chain seq x y z
N MET A 1 -30.20 -4.45 5.98
CA MET A 1 -28.87 -4.43 5.36
C MET A 1 -28.76 -3.12 4.59
N ALA A 2 -28.03 -2.13 5.11
CA ALA A 2 -27.98 -0.80 4.51
C ALA A 2 -27.24 -0.86 3.15
N PRO A 3 -27.72 -0.15 2.11
CA PRO A 3 -27.03 -0.12 0.83
C PRO A 3 -25.63 0.49 1.02
N ARG A 4 -24.59 -0.24 0.60
CA ARG A 4 -23.22 0.28 0.54
C ARG A 4 -23.22 1.48 -0.41
N LYS A 5 -23.15 2.68 0.16
CA LYS A 5 -23.04 3.94 -0.59
C LYS A 5 -21.86 3.81 -1.54
N GLN A 6 -22.04 4.14 -2.81
CA GLN A 6 -20.94 4.12 -3.79
C GLN A 6 -19.97 5.25 -3.39
N LEU A 7 -18.83 4.90 -2.81
CA LEU A 7 -17.89 5.85 -2.19
C LEU A 7 -17.06 6.64 -3.23
N THR A 8 -17.09 6.21 -4.49
CA THR A 8 -16.30 6.80 -5.58
C THR A 8 -17.07 6.71 -6.91
N ARG A 9 -16.93 7.75 -7.74
CA ARG A 9 -17.52 7.87 -9.10
C ARG A 9 -16.52 7.52 -10.20
N LEU A 10 -15.36 6.98 -9.85
CA LEU A 10 -14.33 6.64 -10.84
C LEU A 10 -14.82 5.48 -11.72
N ASN A 11 -14.38 5.46 -12.98
CA ASN A 11 -14.61 4.36 -13.93
C ASN A 11 -13.38 3.45 -13.95
N ALA A 12 -13.60 2.13 -14.02
CA ALA A 12 -12.57 1.11 -13.81
C ALA A 12 -11.45 1.10 -14.87
N PRO A 13 -10.22 0.65 -14.54
CA PRO A 13 -9.78 0.19 -13.21
C PRO A 13 -9.26 1.31 -12.31
N TYR A 14 -9.70 1.34 -11.05
CA TYR A 14 -9.19 2.22 -9.99
C TYR A 14 -9.11 1.46 -8.67
N LEU A 15 -8.07 1.75 -7.90
CA LEU A 15 -7.96 1.27 -6.53
C LEU A 15 -9.07 1.93 -5.70
N LYS A 16 -9.88 1.12 -5.01
CA LYS A 16 -11.00 1.61 -4.17
C LYS A 16 -10.61 1.72 -2.71
N ARG A 17 -9.86 0.73 -2.24
CA ARG A 17 -9.52 0.58 -0.83
C ARG A 17 -8.35 -0.37 -0.64
N ILE A 18 -7.57 -0.11 0.39
CA ILE A 18 -6.61 -1.04 1.00
C ILE A 18 -6.91 -1.13 2.49
N MET A 19 -6.64 -2.30 3.08
CA MET A 19 -6.84 -2.54 4.50
C MET A 19 -5.85 -3.61 4.97
N ILE A 20 -5.48 -3.55 6.25
CA ILE A 20 -4.80 -4.66 6.91
C ILE A 20 -5.86 -5.68 7.33
N GLU A 21 -5.57 -6.95 7.08
CA GLU A 21 -6.30 -8.08 7.66
C GLU A 21 -5.52 -8.56 8.89
N PRO A 22 -5.93 -8.21 10.12
CA PRO A 22 -5.13 -8.44 11.32
C PRO A 22 -4.81 -9.92 11.55
N SER A 23 -5.71 -10.82 11.13
CA SER A 23 -5.52 -12.27 11.23
C SER A 23 -4.37 -12.81 10.37
N ARG A 24 -3.86 -12.02 9.42
CA ARG A 24 -2.74 -12.37 8.54
C ARG A 24 -1.40 -11.78 8.99
N VAL A 25 -1.39 -10.98 10.07
CA VAL A 25 -0.16 -10.39 10.62
C VAL A 25 0.47 -11.36 11.61
N ALA A 26 1.67 -11.84 11.29
CA ALA A 26 2.37 -12.81 12.13
C ALA A 26 2.99 -12.19 13.40
N ASP A 27 3.48 -10.96 13.30
CA ASP A 27 4.22 -10.29 14.37
C ASP A 27 4.14 -8.77 14.19
N TRP A 28 3.44 -8.08 15.11
CA TRP A 28 3.22 -6.63 15.05
C TRP A 28 4.46 -5.81 15.43
N GLU A 29 5.46 -6.43 16.08
CA GLU A 29 6.68 -5.75 16.52
C GLU A 29 7.76 -5.72 15.43
N LYS A 30 7.54 -6.42 14.31
CA LYS A 30 8.47 -6.48 13.17
C LYS A 30 8.06 -5.56 12.03
N TYR A 31 9.06 -5.12 11.28
CA TYR A 31 8.84 -4.42 10.02
C TYR A 31 8.05 -5.32 9.04
N PRO A 32 7.06 -4.80 8.30
CA PRO A 32 6.64 -3.39 8.27
C PRO A 32 5.59 -3.01 9.34
N TRP A 33 5.06 -3.96 10.12
CA TRP A 33 3.92 -3.77 11.03
C TRP A 33 4.20 -2.84 12.21
N ASN A 34 5.46 -2.71 12.63
CA ASN A 34 5.87 -1.79 13.70
C ASN A 34 5.99 -0.31 13.27
N LEU A 35 5.74 0.00 11.99
CA LEU A 35 5.75 1.37 11.49
C LEU A 35 4.61 2.20 12.13
N PRO A 36 4.82 3.51 12.37
CA PRO A 36 3.81 4.38 13.00
C PRO A 36 2.43 4.32 12.34
N ILE A 37 2.36 4.21 11.01
CA ILE A 37 1.12 4.16 10.25
C ILE A 37 0.26 2.91 10.52
N PHE A 38 0.82 1.84 11.07
CA PHE A 38 0.12 0.57 11.32
C PHE A 38 -0.10 0.25 12.81
N ARG A 39 0.33 1.13 13.73
CA ARG A 39 0.27 0.88 15.18
C ARG A 39 -1.12 0.66 15.77
N SER A 40 -2.17 1.17 15.13
CA SER A 40 -3.55 0.96 15.60
C SER A 40 -4.11 -0.42 15.24
N HIS A 41 -3.38 -1.19 14.40
CA HIS A 41 -3.73 -2.53 13.93
C HIS A 41 -5.03 -2.63 13.11
N ASP A 42 -5.72 -1.53 12.86
CA ASP A 42 -6.99 -1.43 12.12
C ASP A 42 -6.87 -0.58 10.85
N PHE A 43 -5.66 -0.48 10.29
CA PHE A 43 -5.37 0.38 9.14
C PHE A 43 -6.30 0.08 7.95
N GLU A 44 -7.01 1.12 7.51
CA GLU A 44 -7.87 1.13 6.33
C GLU A 44 -7.71 2.48 5.61
N LEU A 45 -7.55 2.44 4.28
CA LEU A 45 -7.48 3.64 3.45
C LEU A 45 -8.40 3.49 2.24
N GLU A 46 -9.37 4.39 2.15
CA GLU A 46 -10.31 4.48 1.02
C GLU A 46 -9.89 5.56 0.01
N PHE A 47 -9.98 5.22 -1.27
CA PHE A 47 -9.66 6.12 -2.38
C PHE A 47 -10.95 6.68 -2.97
N THR A 48 -11.23 7.94 -2.66
CA THR A 48 -12.44 8.66 -3.11
C THR A 48 -12.17 9.58 -4.30
N THR A 49 -10.91 9.90 -4.56
CA THR A 49 -10.43 10.78 -5.64
C THR A 49 -9.38 10.08 -6.50
N PRO A 50 -9.23 10.45 -7.78
CA PRO A 50 -8.22 9.84 -8.66
C PRO A 50 -6.78 10.25 -8.30
N ILE A 51 -6.61 11.35 -7.54
CA ILE A 51 -5.32 11.79 -7.01
C ILE A 51 -5.39 11.72 -5.48
N THR A 52 -4.43 11.04 -4.87
CA THR A 52 -4.27 10.91 -3.42
C THR A 52 -2.83 11.28 -3.06
N ILE A 53 -2.67 12.21 -2.11
CA ILE A 53 -1.36 12.69 -1.67
C ILE A 53 -1.10 12.16 -0.26
N ILE A 54 -0.06 11.32 -0.10
CA ILE A 54 0.34 10.74 1.18
C ILE A 54 1.45 11.61 1.79
N VAL A 55 1.21 12.20 2.96
CA VAL A 55 2.14 13.11 3.66
C VAL A 55 2.35 12.68 5.11
N GLY A 56 3.44 13.14 5.72
CA GLY A 56 3.81 12.81 7.10
C GLY A 56 5.33 12.83 7.31
N GLU A 57 5.77 12.71 8.56
CA GLU A 57 7.18 12.74 8.94
C GLU A 57 8.01 11.61 8.33
N ASN A 58 9.33 11.75 8.28
CA ASN A 58 10.23 10.69 7.83
C ASN A 58 10.15 9.48 8.77
N GLY A 59 10.17 8.28 8.21
CA GLY A 59 10.07 7.03 8.99
C GLY A 59 8.66 6.61 9.40
N THR A 60 7.60 7.36 9.05
CA THR A 60 6.22 6.99 9.41
C THR A 60 5.65 5.80 8.62
N GLY A 61 6.29 5.41 7.51
CA GLY A 61 5.86 4.29 6.66
C GLY A 61 5.24 4.67 5.31
N LYS A 62 5.36 5.93 4.88
CA LYS A 62 4.77 6.42 3.60
C LYS A 62 5.25 5.65 2.37
N SER A 63 6.58 5.49 2.20
CA SER A 63 7.15 4.76 1.06
C SER A 63 6.77 3.28 1.10
N THR A 64 6.82 2.67 2.28
CA THR A 64 6.40 1.28 2.50
C THR A 64 4.93 1.05 2.16
N LEU A 65 4.04 2.00 2.49
CA LEU A 65 2.64 1.93 2.07
C LEU A 65 2.52 1.99 0.54
N LEU A 66 3.28 2.85 -0.12
CA LEU A 66 3.26 3.00 -1.58
C LEU A 66 3.80 1.74 -2.28
N GLU A 67 4.91 1.18 -1.79
CA GLU A 67 5.50 -0.08 -2.25
C GLU A 67 4.50 -1.24 -2.09
N ALA A 68 3.84 -1.35 -0.92
CA ALA A 68 2.81 -2.36 -0.68
C ALA A 68 1.63 -2.23 -1.65
N ILE A 69 1.18 -1.01 -1.95
CA ILE A 69 0.14 -0.77 -2.97
C ILE A 69 0.62 -1.24 -4.34
N GLY A 70 1.87 -0.91 -4.72
CA GLY A 70 2.48 -1.34 -5.98
C GLY A 70 2.54 -2.86 -6.10
N ALA A 71 3.11 -3.53 -5.09
CA ALA A 71 3.22 -4.99 -5.03
C ALA A 71 1.85 -5.68 -5.11
N LEU A 72 0.85 -5.21 -4.37
CA LEU A 72 -0.52 -5.74 -4.41
C LEU A 72 -1.20 -5.52 -5.75
N ALA A 73 -0.86 -4.44 -6.46
CA ALA A 73 -1.35 -4.17 -7.81
C ALA A 73 -0.57 -4.92 -8.91
N GLY A 74 0.47 -5.68 -8.54
CA GLY A 74 1.31 -6.47 -9.44
C GLY A 74 2.39 -5.66 -10.16
N TYR A 75 2.81 -4.53 -9.57
CA TYR A 75 4.02 -3.80 -9.97
C TYR A 75 5.21 -4.29 -9.16
N ASP A 76 6.38 -4.30 -9.80
CA ASP A 76 7.64 -4.72 -9.18
C ASP A 76 8.36 -3.54 -8.50
N GLU A 77 9.19 -3.82 -7.49
CA GLU A 77 9.95 -2.84 -6.69
C GLU A 77 10.90 -1.99 -7.55
N ALA A 78 11.42 -2.56 -8.65
CA ALA A 78 12.32 -1.87 -9.58
C ALA A 78 11.61 -0.89 -10.53
N GLY A 79 10.28 -0.90 -10.57
CA GLY A 79 9.49 -0.14 -11.55
C GLY A 79 9.53 -0.79 -12.94
N GLY A 80 8.34 -1.04 -13.49
CA GLY A 80 8.18 -1.63 -14.82
C GLY A 80 6.74 -2.07 -15.04
N GLY A 81 6.25 -1.98 -16.28
CA GLY A 81 4.92 -2.47 -16.63
C GLY A 81 4.78 -3.98 -16.42
N LYS A 82 3.55 -4.50 -16.37
CA LYS A 82 3.28 -5.95 -16.28
C LYS A 82 4.11 -6.71 -17.35
N GLY A 83 5.05 -7.53 -16.90
CA GLY A 83 5.95 -8.31 -17.77
C GLY A 83 7.40 -7.81 -17.85
N TYR A 84 7.76 -6.76 -17.12
CA TYR A 84 9.15 -6.32 -17.00
C TYR A 84 9.85 -7.11 -15.88
N MET A 85 10.94 -7.83 -16.20
CA MET A 85 11.77 -8.48 -15.19
C MET A 85 12.75 -7.45 -14.60
N PRO A 86 12.92 -7.40 -13.27
CA PRO A 86 13.80 -6.43 -12.62
C PRO A 86 15.26 -6.74 -12.94
N ILE A 87 16.04 -5.69 -13.12
CA ILE A 87 17.50 -5.77 -13.13
C ILE A 87 17.93 -5.91 -11.66
N ASP A 88 18.69 -6.97 -11.38
CA ASP A 88 19.17 -7.29 -10.05
C ASP A 88 20.01 -6.14 -9.44
N HIS A 89 19.51 -5.54 -8.36
CA HIS A 89 20.18 -4.49 -7.58
C HIS A 89 20.89 -5.04 -6.33
N SER A 90 21.15 -6.35 -6.25
CA SER A 90 22.00 -6.97 -5.20
C SER A 90 23.41 -6.37 -5.09
N ARG A 91 23.80 -5.50 -6.03
CA ARG A 91 25.09 -4.79 -6.08
C ARG A 91 25.04 -3.30 -5.73
N ALA A 92 23.89 -2.76 -5.29
CA ALA A 92 23.77 -1.33 -4.97
C ALA A 92 23.95 -1.00 -3.47
N ILE A 93 24.69 -1.84 -2.74
CA ILE A 93 25.19 -1.54 -1.40
C ILE A 93 26.73 -1.45 -1.45
N ASP A 94 27.23 -0.22 -1.48
CA ASP A 94 28.49 0.15 -0.83
C ASP A 94 28.13 1.05 0.38
#